data_AF-A0A8T5I8J7-F1
#
_entry.id   AF-A0A8T5I8J7-F1
#
_cell.length_a   1.000
_cell.length_b   1.000
_cell.length_c   1.000
_cell.angle_alpha   90.00
_cell.angle_beta   90.00
_cell.angle_gamma   90.00
#
_symmetry.space_group_name_H-M   'P 1'
#
loop_
_entity.id
_entity.type
_entity.pdbx_description
1 polymer ?
#
loop_
_entity_poly.entity_id
_entity_poly.type
_entity_poly.pdbx_seq_one_letter_code
_entity_poly.pdbx_strand_id
1 'polypeptide(L)'
;MSKIDDPLSSSEHMDRPLSVEDWIISGFGGELDGLWGSMMQRVASFHSKHSFSNKNNNGHDMGYRIALTVEELGEFSAAITKGKSKNEISEELADILILILGHSLALEIDLEKEFHNKMDVIMTRPSIKGGLGIRVTNYEKIN
;
A
#
# COMPACT_ATOMS: atom_id res chain seq x y z
N MET A 1 -39.60 17.36 18.16
CA MET A 1 -38.13 17.53 18.18
C MET A 1 -37.51 16.15 18.32
N SER A 2 -37.55 15.35 17.25
CA SER A 2 -36.91 14.03 17.21
C SER A 2 -35.51 14.21 16.68
N LYS A 3 -34.51 13.79 17.47
CA LYS A 3 -33.12 13.69 17.02
C LYS A 3 -33.12 12.78 15.79
N ILE A 4 -32.61 13.30 14.68
CA ILE A 4 -32.25 12.50 13.53
C ILE A 4 -30.98 11.79 13.96
N ASP A 5 -31.06 10.48 14.16
CA ASP A 5 -29.90 9.65 14.39
C ASP A 5 -29.01 9.74 13.15
N ASP A 6 -27.80 10.27 13.35
CA ASP A 6 -26.77 10.36 12.32
C ASP A 6 -26.29 8.95 11.98
N PRO A 7 -26.51 8.44 10.75
CA PRO A 7 -26.13 7.08 10.37
C PRO A 7 -24.60 6.88 10.30
N LEU A 8 -23.80 7.94 10.45
CA LEU A 8 -22.34 7.90 10.38
C LEU A 8 -21.65 7.79 11.75
N SER A 9 -22.42 7.70 12.84
CA SER A 9 -21.89 7.62 14.20
C SER A 9 -21.36 6.24 14.62
N SER A 10 -21.37 5.22 13.74
CA SER A 10 -21.03 3.85 14.11
C SER A 10 -20.03 3.18 13.16
N SER A 11 -18.98 3.88 12.72
CA SER A 11 -17.77 3.15 12.32
C SER A 11 -17.03 2.78 13.60
N GLU A 12 -17.44 1.67 14.23
CA GLU A 12 -16.48 0.91 15.04
C GLU A 12 -15.26 0.72 14.13
N HIS A 13 -14.16 1.40 14.44
CA HIS A 13 -12.87 1.04 13.87
C HIS A 13 -12.62 -0.38 14.36
N MET A 14 -13.03 -1.37 13.56
CA MET A 14 -12.52 -2.72 13.74
C MET A 14 -11.02 -2.59 13.59
N ASP A 15 -10.28 -2.83 14.67
CA ASP A 15 -8.83 -2.89 14.64
C ASP A 15 -8.45 -3.85 13.52
N ARG A 16 -7.90 -3.29 12.43
CA ARG A 16 -7.53 -4.09 11.26
C ARG A 16 -6.35 -4.99 11.65
N PRO A 17 -6.24 -6.19 11.06
CA PRO A 17 -5.07 -7.02 11.23
C PRO A 17 -3.80 -6.27 10.83
N LEU A 18 -2.72 -6.42 11.59
CA LEU A 18 -1.43 -5.78 11.31
C LEU A 18 -0.35 -6.80 10.95
N SER A 19 -0.35 -7.95 11.64
CA SER A 19 0.63 -9.02 11.45
C SER A 19 0.21 -10.03 10.37
N VAL A 20 1.18 -10.81 9.88
CA VAL A 20 0.93 -11.90 8.93
C VAL A 20 -0.07 -12.91 9.51
N GLU A 21 0.11 -13.26 10.78
CA GLU A 21 -0.71 -14.22 11.50
C GLU A 21 -2.15 -13.73 11.62
N ASP A 22 -2.36 -12.46 11.99
CA ASP A 22 -3.70 -11.88 12.12
C ASP A 22 -4.42 -11.84 10.76
N TRP A 23 -3.70 -11.48 9.68
CA TRP A 23 -4.27 -11.47 8.33
C TRP A 23 -4.68 -12.87 7.85
N ILE A 24 -3.95 -13.92 8.21
CA ILE A 24 -4.29 -15.30 7.85
C ILE A 24 -5.59 -15.76 8.53
N ILE A 25 -5.81 -15.38 9.79
CA ILE A 25 -6.99 -15.80 10.56
C ILE A 25 -8.19 -14.84 10.45
N SER A 26 -7.99 -13.67 9.84
CA SER A 26 -8.98 -12.58 9.74
C SER A 26 -10.30 -12.94 9.05
N GLY A 27 -10.37 -14.07 8.34
CA GLY A 27 -11.58 -14.51 7.65
C GLY A 27 -11.97 -13.67 6.44
N PHE A 28 -11.15 -12.69 6.02
CA PHE A 28 -11.24 -12.13 4.68
C PHE A 28 -11.11 -13.30 3.67
N GLY A 29 -11.89 -13.29 2.60
CA GLY A 29 -11.78 -14.34 1.59
C GLY A 29 -10.59 -14.04 0.69
N GLY A 30 -9.79 -15.04 0.33
CA GLY A 30 -8.76 -14.89 -0.72
C GLY A 30 -9.35 -14.68 -2.12
N GLU A 31 -10.58 -14.20 -2.21
CA GLU A 31 -11.36 -14.01 -3.42
C GLU A 31 -10.90 -12.73 -4.15
N LEU A 32 -11.24 -12.64 -5.44
CA LEU A 32 -10.95 -11.46 -6.27
C LEU A 32 -12.15 -10.51 -6.19
N ASP A 33 -12.39 -9.96 -5.01
CA ASP A 33 -13.54 -9.10 -4.70
C ASP A 33 -13.25 -7.60 -4.85
N GLY A 34 -11.99 -7.24 -5.12
CA GLY A 34 -11.53 -5.86 -5.25
C GLY A 34 -11.33 -5.14 -3.92
N LEU A 35 -11.39 -5.86 -2.79
CA LEU A 35 -11.25 -5.27 -1.46
C LEU A 35 -9.80 -5.31 -0.97
N TRP A 36 -9.43 -4.29 -0.19
CA TRP A 36 -8.12 -4.20 0.46
C TRP A 36 -7.80 -5.43 1.31
N GLY A 37 -8.78 -5.92 2.08
CA GLY A 37 -8.58 -7.06 2.97
C GLY A 37 -8.17 -8.34 2.24
N SER A 38 -8.77 -8.59 1.08
CA SER A 38 -8.49 -9.75 0.24
C SER A 38 -7.12 -9.67 -0.42
N MET A 39 -6.68 -8.45 -0.79
CA MET A 39 -5.31 -8.20 -1.24
C MET A 39 -4.29 -8.48 -0.12
N MET A 40 -4.51 -7.93 1.07
CA MET A 40 -3.63 -8.12 2.22
C MET A 40 -3.52 -9.58 2.64
N GLN A 41 -4.64 -10.31 2.67
CA GLN A 41 -4.61 -11.74 2.99
C GLN A 41 -3.80 -12.54 1.97
N ARG A 42 -3.90 -12.22 0.66
CA ARG A 42 -3.09 -12.88 -0.37
C ARG A 42 -1.60 -12.65 -0.15
N VAL A 43 -1.19 -11.42 0.17
CA VAL A 43 0.21 -11.08 0.46
C VAL A 43 0.69 -11.72 1.77
N ALA A 44 -0.15 -11.75 2.81
CA ALA A 44 0.16 -12.42 4.07
C ALA A 44 0.32 -13.94 3.88
N SER A 45 -0.55 -14.56 3.08
CA SER A 45 -0.44 -15.98 2.72
C SER A 45 0.87 -16.28 1.98
N PHE A 46 1.29 -15.38 1.08
CA PHE A 46 2.58 -15.46 0.41
C PHE A 46 3.75 -15.35 1.39
N HIS A 47 3.73 -14.38 2.30
CA HIS A 47 4.74 -14.20 3.35
C HIS A 47 4.86 -15.43 4.26
N SER A 48 3.74 -16.02 4.67
CA SER A 48 3.71 -17.23 5.51
C SER A 48 4.23 -18.45 4.76
N LYS A 49 3.78 -18.66 3.52
CA LYS A 49 4.23 -19.75 2.65
C LYS A 49 5.75 -19.80 2.51
N HIS A 50 6.40 -18.63 2.42
CA HIS A 50 7.85 -18.51 2.28
C HIS A 50 8.57 -18.19 3.60
N SER A 51 7.85 -18.16 4.73
CA SER A 51 8.39 -17.90 6.06
C SER A 51 9.27 -16.65 6.12
N PHE A 52 8.81 -15.53 5.54
CA PHE A 52 9.59 -14.30 5.47
C PHE A 52 9.85 -13.65 6.84
N SER A 53 8.98 -13.88 7.82
CA SER A 53 9.16 -13.43 9.22
C SER A 53 10.26 -14.21 9.95
N ASN A 54 10.69 -15.36 9.42
CA ASN A 54 11.80 -16.10 10.00
C ASN A 54 13.11 -15.32 9.80
N LYS A 55 13.81 -15.02 10.91
CA LYS A 55 15.08 -14.29 10.90
C LYS A 55 16.15 -14.92 9.99
N ASN A 56 16.12 -16.24 9.80
CA ASN A 56 17.07 -16.93 8.90
C ASN A 56 16.80 -16.65 7.42
N ASN A 57 15.56 -16.28 7.06
CA ASN A 57 15.16 -15.98 5.69
C ASN A 57 15.28 -14.48 5.37
N ASN A 58 15.43 -13.63 6.37
CA ASN A 58 15.65 -12.18 6.25
C ASN A 58 14.58 -11.40 5.46
N GLY A 59 13.41 -12.00 5.16
CA GLY A 59 12.41 -11.43 4.28
C GLY A 59 11.66 -10.21 4.85
N HIS A 60 11.67 -10.04 6.16
CA HIS A 60 11.12 -8.88 6.87
C HIS A 60 12.18 -7.84 7.26
N ASP A 61 13.46 -8.05 6.91
CA ASP A 61 14.48 -7.01 7.10
C ASP A 61 14.21 -5.80 6.19
N MET A 62 14.07 -4.62 6.77
CA MET A 62 13.66 -3.43 6.02
C MET A 62 14.70 -2.96 5.02
N GLY A 63 16.00 -3.19 5.27
CA GLY A 63 17.04 -2.89 4.29
C GLY A 63 16.88 -3.74 3.03
N TYR A 64 16.65 -5.05 3.22
CA TYR A 64 16.39 -5.97 2.13
C TYR A 64 15.08 -5.67 1.39
N ARG A 65 13.99 -5.37 2.10
CA ARG A 65 12.69 -5.03 1.48
C ARG A 65 12.76 -3.77 0.63
N ILE A 66 13.48 -2.74 1.09
CA ILE A 66 13.71 -1.53 0.30
C ILE A 66 14.57 -1.83 -0.92
N ALA A 67 15.59 -2.69 -0.80
CA ALA A 67 16.39 -3.10 -1.96
C ALA A 67 15.54 -3.78 -3.05
N LEU A 68 14.67 -4.72 -2.67
CA LEU A 68 13.71 -5.34 -3.60
C LEU A 68 12.78 -4.31 -4.24
N THR A 69 12.29 -3.34 -3.47
CA THR A 69 11.41 -2.28 -4.00
C THR A 69 12.11 -1.40 -5.03
N VAL A 70 13.40 -1.13 -4.83
CA VAL A 70 14.21 -0.37 -5.79
C VAL A 70 14.45 -1.19 -7.06
N GLU A 71 14.62 -2.51 -6.94
CA GLU A 71 14.72 -3.43 -8.08
C GLU A 71 13.44 -3.37 -8.94
N GLU A 72 12.26 -3.63 -8.36
CA GLU A 72 10.98 -3.59 -9.08
C GLU A 72 10.66 -2.20 -9.66
N LEU A 73 11.04 -1.13 -8.96
CA LEU A 73 10.91 0.23 -9.50
C LEU A 73 11.79 0.43 -10.75
N GLY A 74 12.97 -0.19 -10.77
CA GLY A 74 13.86 -0.21 -11.93
C GLY A 74 13.25 -0.97 -13.10
N GLU A 75 12.63 -2.12 -12.84
CA GLU A 75 11.94 -2.93 -13.85
C GLU A 75 10.72 -2.19 -14.43
N PHE A 76 9.89 -1.60 -13.58
CA PHE A 76 8.78 -0.73 -14.00
C PHE A 76 9.26 0.45 -14.86
N SER A 77 10.33 1.14 -14.44
CA SER A 77 10.94 2.23 -15.21
C SER A 77 11.44 1.74 -16.57
N ALA A 78 12.08 0.58 -16.62
CA ALA A 78 12.54 -0.05 -17.85
C ALA A 78 11.36 -0.43 -18.77
N ALA A 79 10.26 -0.94 -18.23
CA ALA A 79 9.07 -1.29 -19.01
C ALA A 79 8.47 -0.06 -19.70
N ILE A 80 8.35 1.06 -18.98
CA ILE A 80 7.88 2.35 -19.53
C ILE A 80 8.82 2.88 -20.62
N THR A 81 10.11 3.02 -20.29
CA THR A 81 11.09 3.67 -21.17
C THR A 81 11.41 2.87 -22.43
N LYS A 82 11.26 1.55 -22.38
CA LYS A 82 11.44 0.65 -23.54
C LYS A 82 10.15 0.44 -24.34
N GLY A 83 9.06 1.12 -23.98
CA GLY A 83 7.78 1.02 -24.71
C GLY A 83 7.18 -0.38 -24.69
N LYS A 84 7.26 -1.08 -23.55
CA LYS A 84 6.67 -2.41 -23.36
C LYS A 84 5.15 -2.39 -23.47
N SER A 85 4.55 -3.58 -23.57
CA SER A 85 3.10 -3.71 -23.62
C SER A 85 2.45 -3.22 -22.32
N LYS A 86 1.16 -2.82 -22.40
CA LYS A 86 0.40 -2.42 -21.20
C LYS A 86 0.33 -3.52 -20.15
N ASN A 87 0.31 -4.79 -20.58
CA ASN A 87 0.27 -5.93 -19.68
C ASN A 87 1.57 -6.02 -18.87
N GLU A 88 2.73 -5.99 -19.55
CA GLU A 88 4.03 -5.96 -18.87
C GLU A 88 4.11 -4.76 -17.91
N ILE A 89 3.75 -3.55 -18.36
CA ILE A 89 3.76 -2.36 -17.49
C ILE A 89 2.86 -2.52 -16.25
N SER A 90 1.70 -3.16 -16.41
CA SER A 90 0.77 -3.39 -15.30
C SER A 90 1.25 -4.47 -14.32
N GLU A 91 2.01 -5.46 -14.79
CA GLU A 91 2.62 -6.50 -13.97
C GLU A 91 3.68 -5.87 -13.04
N GLU A 92 4.64 -5.13 -13.61
CA GLU A 92 5.68 -4.42 -12.85
C GLU A 92 5.09 -3.44 -11.82
N LEU A 93 3.99 -2.77 -12.18
CA LEU A 93 3.28 -1.88 -11.25
C LEU A 93 2.59 -2.65 -10.11
N ALA A 94 2.09 -3.84 -10.39
CA ALA A 94 1.51 -4.72 -9.37
C ALA A 94 2.58 -5.27 -8.42
N ASP A 95 3.79 -5.58 -8.91
CA ASP A 95 4.91 -6.04 -8.09
C ASP A 95 5.33 -4.99 -7.06
N ILE A 96 5.41 -3.72 -7.47
CA ILE A 96 5.61 -2.59 -6.54
C ILE A 96 4.52 -2.55 -5.47
N LEU A 97 3.25 -2.68 -5.85
CA LEU A 97 2.14 -2.68 -4.89
C LEU A 97 2.24 -3.85 -3.90
N ILE A 98 2.51 -5.06 -4.39
CA ILE A 98 2.68 -6.26 -3.56
C ILE A 98 3.81 -6.06 -2.55
N LEU A 99 4.94 -5.51 -3.00
CA LEU A 99 6.03 -5.17 -2.09
C LEU A 99 5.56 -4.20 -1.02
N ILE A 100 4.94 -3.07 -1.39
CA ILE A 100 4.43 -2.06 -0.43
C ILE A 100 3.49 -2.68 0.60
N LEU A 101 2.53 -3.50 0.20
CA LEU A 101 1.66 -4.24 1.14
C LEU A 101 2.47 -5.16 2.05
N GLY A 102 3.49 -5.83 1.52
CA GLY A 102 4.39 -6.63 2.33
C GLY A 102 5.26 -5.80 3.30
N HIS A 103 5.53 -4.53 3.02
CA HIS A 103 6.22 -3.63 3.98
C HIS A 103 5.31 -3.34 5.17
N SER A 104 4.01 -3.11 4.94
CA SER A 104 3.09 -2.86 6.04
C SER A 104 2.94 -4.08 6.94
N LEU A 105 2.99 -5.31 6.39
CA LEU A 105 3.07 -6.54 7.18
C LEU A 105 4.36 -6.64 8.00
N ALA A 106 5.52 -6.33 7.40
CA ALA A 106 6.82 -6.42 8.10
C ALA A 106 6.98 -5.35 9.19
N LEU A 107 6.32 -4.20 9.03
CA LEU A 107 6.34 -3.08 9.98
C LEU A 107 5.15 -3.08 10.95
N GLU A 108 4.17 -3.96 10.75
CA GLU A 108 2.90 -4.01 11.49
C GLU A 108 2.16 -2.65 11.47
N ILE A 109 2.02 -2.06 10.28
CA ILE A 109 1.36 -0.75 10.07
C ILE A 109 0.01 -0.92 9.39
N ASP A 110 -1.00 -0.19 9.88
CA ASP A 110 -2.28 -0.03 9.18
C ASP A 110 -2.13 0.94 8.00
N LEU A 111 -1.62 0.41 6.89
CA LEU A 111 -1.32 1.22 5.70
C LEU A 111 -2.57 1.82 5.05
N GLU A 112 -3.74 1.19 5.17
CA GLU A 112 -4.98 1.74 4.61
C GLU A 112 -5.44 2.96 5.39
N LYS A 113 -5.38 2.89 6.73
CA LYS A 113 -5.63 4.06 7.59
C LYS A 113 -4.63 5.18 7.31
N GLU A 114 -3.34 4.86 7.23
CA GLU A 114 -2.31 5.86 6.92
C GLU A 114 -2.49 6.47 5.52
N PHE A 115 -2.92 5.68 4.54
CA PHE A 115 -3.29 6.15 3.21
C PHE A 115 -4.44 7.17 3.29
N HIS A 116 -5.54 6.85 3.97
CA HIS A 116 -6.68 7.76 4.11
C HIS A 116 -6.30 9.04 4.86
N ASN A 117 -5.62 8.92 5.99
CA ASN A 117 -5.10 10.07 6.74
C ASN A 117 -4.23 10.97 5.86
N LYS A 118 -3.37 10.36 5.03
CA LYS A 118 -2.52 11.12 4.12
C LYS A 118 -3.31 11.80 3.02
N MET A 119 -4.28 11.10 2.43
CA MET A 119 -5.14 11.63 1.38
C MET A 119 -5.93 12.85 1.85
N ASP A 120 -6.53 12.79 3.03
CA ASP A 120 -7.26 13.90 3.63
C ASP A 120 -6.37 15.15 3.75
N VAL A 121 -5.12 14.97 4.17
CA VAL A 121 -4.17 16.07 4.26
C VAL A 121 -3.76 16.60 2.89
N ILE A 122 -3.37 15.74 1.94
CA ILE A 122 -2.83 16.22 0.65
C ILE A 122 -3.90 16.87 -0.24
N MET A 123 -5.17 16.48 -0.09
CA MET A 123 -6.28 17.05 -0.85
C MET A 123 -6.57 18.51 -0.48
N THR A 124 -6.11 18.99 0.68
CA THR A 124 -6.23 20.39 1.09
C THR A 124 -5.11 21.28 0.55
N ARG A 125 -4.07 20.70 -0.04
CA ARG A 125 -2.85 21.44 -0.39
C ARG A 125 -2.99 22.16 -1.72
N PRO A 126 -2.33 23.31 -1.89
CA PRO A 126 -2.23 23.94 -3.20
C PRO A 126 -1.39 23.08 -4.15
N SER A 127 -1.58 23.34 -5.45
CA SER A 127 -0.79 22.73 -6.51
C SER A 127 0.08 23.77 -7.21
N ILE A 128 1.30 23.37 -7.59
CA ILE A 128 2.29 24.23 -8.24
C ILE A 128 2.73 23.57 -9.54
N LYS A 129 2.73 24.32 -10.64
CA LYS A 129 3.28 23.87 -11.93
C LYS A 129 4.80 24.11 -11.97
N GLY A 130 5.55 23.03 -12.13
CA GLY A 130 6.99 23.00 -12.41
C GLY A 130 7.30 22.54 -13.84
N GLY A 131 8.58 22.39 -14.17
CA GLY A 131 9.03 22.02 -15.52
C GLY A 131 8.58 20.62 -15.99
N LEU A 132 8.40 19.70 -15.05
CA LEU A 132 8.00 18.31 -15.33
C LEU A 132 6.50 18.04 -15.11
N GLY A 133 5.72 19.02 -14.64
CA GLY A 133 4.29 18.83 -14.40
C GLY A 133 3.76 19.58 -13.18
N ILE A 134 2.61 19.11 -12.68
CA ILE A 134 1.96 19.65 -11.48
C ILE A 134 2.45 18.89 -10.26
N ARG A 135 2.73 19.61 -9.17
CA ARG A 135 3.09 19.06 -7.87
C ARG A 135 2.15 19.59 -6.79
N VAL A 136 1.56 18.70 -6.01
CA VAL A 136 0.76 19.03 -4.82
C VAL A 136 1.70 19.20 -3.62
N THR A 137 1.81 20.41 -3.07
CA THR A 137 2.79 20.70 -2.02
C THR A 137 2.47 21.97 -1.24
N ASN A 138 2.92 22.03 0.02
CA ASN A 138 2.83 23.22 0.87
C ASN A 138 4.01 24.19 0.70
N TYR A 139 5.01 23.83 -0.10
CA TYR A 139 6.14 24.74 -0.36
C TYR A 139 5.66 25.92 -1.20
N GLU A 140 5.79 27.13 -0.69
CA GLU A 140 5.65 28.33 -1.51
C GLU A 140 6.85 28.43 -2.46
N LYS A 141 6.63 28.86 -3.71
CA LYS A 141 7.74 29.19 -4.60
C LYS A 141 8.50 30.36 -3.95
N ILE A 142 9.73 30.10 -3.51
CA ILE A 142 10.65 31.19 -3.16
C ILE A 142 10.97 31.88 -4.50
N ASN A 143 10.49 33.11 -4.65
CA ASN A 143 10.74 33.97 -5.81
C ASN A 143 12.19 34.48 -5.80
#